data_AF-A0A2T1DU58-F1
#
_entry.id   AF-A0A2T1DU58-F1
#
_cell.length_a   1.000
_cell.length_b   1.000
_cell.length_c   1.000
_cell.angle_alpha   90.00
_cell.angle_beta   90.00
_cell.angle_gamma   90.00
#
_symmetry.space_group_name_H-M   'P 1'
#
loop_
_entity.id
_entity.type
_entity.pdbx_description
1 polymer ?
#
loop_
_entity_poly.entity_id
_entity_poly.type
_entity_poly.pdbx_seq_one_letter_code
_entity_poly.pdbx_strand_id
1 'polypeptide(L)'
;MSLPTYDQFMLPLLKLAAEDERVHAIATLREQLAHQFGITPEQRAIRLPNGQQSVFDNRIGWANTYLRKAGLLSRPKRGSVQITQRGRDVLAENPTAIDNLYLQRFDEFREFRERSATEEPLATTPNATPASTTTPEETISKAIGILNPELRDELLDKVKQLAPEHFEGLVLRLLHAMGYGGSLKDVEGVPRGPDGGIDGTIKEDKLGLDVIYIQAKRWENSIGREKIQAFQGALAGVGARKGVFITTSTYTQQAIAYAAQLRDSKIILIDGQKLTQFMIEHDVGVSIKETFHLKRLDEDFFADVDF
;
A
#
# COMPACT_ATOMS: atom_id res chain seq x y z
N MET A 1 -16.41 9.02 3.82
CA MET A 1 -16.68 9.24 2.38
C MET A 1 -15.43 8.88 1.58
N SER A 2 -15.58 8.31 0.39
CA SER A 2 -14.45 7.97 -0.49
C SER A 2 -13.86 9.23 -1.14
N LEU A 3 -12.55 9.21 -1.42
CA LEU A 3 -11.90 10.26 -2.21
C LEU A 3 -12.53 10.36 -3.61
N PRO A 4 -12.72 11.57 -4.19
CA PRO A 4 -13.19 11.73 -5.55
C PRO A 4 -12.24 11.06 -6.56
N THR A 5 -12.79 10.54 -7.66
CA THR A 5 -12.02 9.96 -8.77
C THR A 5 -11.36 11.07 -9.62
N TYR A 6 -10.39 10.72 -10.47
CA TYR A 6 -9.63 11.74 -11.20
C TYR A 6 -10.48 12.53 -12.21
N ASP A 7 -11.47 11.90 -12.83
CA ASP A 7 -12.45 12.51 -13.74
C ASP A 7 -13.35 13.52 -13.04
N GLN A 8 -13.75 13.25 -11.79
CA GLN A 8 -14.51 14.19 -10.96
C GLN A 8 -13.75 15.50 -10.69
N PHE A 9 -12.41 15.49 -10.77
CA PHE A 9 -11.60 16.69 -10.66
C PHE A 9 -11.45 17.47 -11.98
N MET A 10 -11.76 16.89 -13.14
CA MET A 10 -11.48 17.54 -14.43
C MET A 10 -12.25 18.85 -14.63
N LEU A 11 -13.58 18.82 -14.49
CA LEU A 11 -14.40 20.03 -14.67
C LEU A 11 -14.07 21.11 -13.61
N PRO A 12 -14.01 20.80 -12.30
CA PRO A 12 -13.59 21.78 -11.29
C PRO A 12 -12.20 22.34 -11.54
N LEU A 13 -11.22 21.51 -11.91
CA LEU A 13 -9.87 21.97 -12.23
C LEU A 13 -9.86 22.93 -13.43
N LEU A 14 -10.63 22.63 -14.48
CA LEU A 14 -10.76 23.50 -15.65
C LEU A 14 -11.42 24.84 -15.29
N LYS A 15 -12.47 24.81 -14.45
CA LYS A 15 -13.13 26.03 -13.95
C LYS A 15 -12.19 26.91 -13.13
N LEU A 16 -11.44 26.33 -12.20
CA LEU A 16 -10.47 27.07 -11.39
C LEU A 16 -9.38 27.71 -12.27
N ALA A 17 -8.92 27.00 -13.29
CA ALA A 17 -7.94 27.52 -14.25
C ALA A 17 -8.50 28.64 -15.17
N ALA A 18 -9.82 28.86 -15.17
CA ALA A 18 -10.50 29.86 -15.97
C ALA A 18 -10.86 31.14 -15.21
N GLU A 19 -10.69 31.18 -13.88
CA GLU A 19 -11.20 32.27 -13.04
C GLU A 19 -10.65 33.65 -13.43
N ASP A 20 -9.35 33.74 -13.73
CA ASP A 20 -8.69 34.99 -14.10
C ASP A 20 -7.90 34.92 -15.43
N GLU A 21 -8.02 33.81 -16.17
CA GLU A 21 -7.29 33.48 -17.40
C GLU A 21 -5.75 33.52 -17.28
N ARG A 22 -5.20 33.54 -16.06
CA ARG A 22 -3.76 33.61 -15.82
C ARG A 22 -3.13 32.23 -15.69
N VAL A 23 -1.81 32.26 -15.59
CA VAL A 23 -1.01 31.08 -15.28
C VAL A 23 -1.11 30.81 -13.78
N HIS A 24 -1.73 29.69 -13.41
CA HIS A 24 -1.86 29.25 -12.02
C HIS A 24 -0.78 28.23 -11.66
N ALA A 25 -0.33 28.24 -10.41
CA ALA A 25 0.45 27.14 -9.87
C ALA A 25 -0.48 25.95 -9.58
N ILE A 26 -0.11 24.75 -10.05
CA ILE A 26 -0.94 23.55 -9.83
C ILE A 26 -1.10 23.21 -8.34
N ALA A 27 -0.11 23.59 -7.52
CA ALA A 27 -0.16 23.45 -6.07
C ALA A 27 -1.30 24.29 -5.47
N THR A 28 -1.49 25.53 -5.93
CA THR A 28 -2.59 26.40 -5.48
C THR A 28 -3.95 25.81 -5.86
N LEU A 29 -4.09 25.31 -7.09
CA LEU A 29 -5.34 24.69 -7.52
C LEU A 29 -5.66 23.42 -6.72
N ARG A 30 -4.65 22.63 -6.33
CA ARG A 30 -4.84 21.47 -5.45
C ARG A 30 -5.41 21.85 -4.09
N GLU A 31 -4.94 22.94 -3.48
CA GLU A 31 -5.49 23.43 -2.22
C GLU A 31 -6.94 23.89 -2.37
N GLN A 32 -7.25 24.62 -3.44
CA GLN A 32 -8.61 25.07 -3.72
C GLN A 32 -9.56 23.88 -3.96
N LEU A 33 -9.12 22.87 -4.72
CA LEU A 33 -9.88 21.64 -4.92
C LEU A 33 -10.07 20.87 -3.61
N ALA A 34 -9.05 20.80 -2.75
CA ALA A 34 -9.17 20.17 -1.44
C ALA A 34 -10.25 20.84 -0.58
N HIS A 35 -10.27 22.18 -0.57
CA HIS A 35 -11.28 22.97 0.13
C HIS A 35 -12.67 22.78 -0.48
N GLN A 36 -12.80 22.86 -1.81
CA GLN A 36 -14.07 22.72 -2.52
C GLN A 36 -14.73 21.34 -2.29
N PHE A 37 -13.93 20.28 -2.24
CA PHE A 37 -14.41 18.91 -2.01
C PHE A 37 -14.44 18.49 -0.53
N GLY A 38 -14.04 19.36 0.40
CA GLY A 38 -14.03 19.07 1.84
C GLY A 38 -13.07 17.94 2.22
N ILE A 39 -11.92 17.85 1.56
CA ILE A 39 -10.95 16.76 1.76
C ILE A 39 -10.27 16.91 3.13
N THR A 40 -10.39 15.89 3.98
CA THR A 40 -9.82 15.90 5.33
C THR A 40 -8.32 15.62 5.34
N PRO A 41 -7.59 15.97 6.42
CA PRO A 41 -6.17 15.64 6.57
C PRO A 41 -5.89 14.14 6.43
N GLU A 42 -6.78 13.29 6.96
CA GLU A 42 -6.66 11.83 6.87
C GLU A 42 -6.82 11.35 5.44
N GLN A 43 -7.80 11.89 4.70
CA GLN A 43 -7.98 11.58 3.28
C GLN A 43 -6.80 12.04 2.44
N ARG A 44 -6.19 13.18 2.79
CA ARG A 44 -5.00 13.72 2.13
C ARG A 44 -3.73 12.91 2.44
N ALA A 45 -3.70 12.23 3.58
CA ALA A 45 -2.61 11.35 3.99
C ALA A 45 -2.65 9.97 3.32
N ILE A 46 -3.75 9.60 2.65
CA ILE A 46 -3.83 8.32 1.91
C ILE A 46 -2.77 8.31 0.81
N ARG A 47 -1.81 7.38 0.91
CA ARG A 47 -0.72 7.20 -0.06
C ARG A 47 -1.05 6.12 -1.09
N LEU A 48 -0.46 6.25 -2.27
CA LEU A 48 -0.31 5.11 -3.17
C LEU A 48 0.54 4.02 -2.47
N PRO A 49 0.40 2.74 -2.81
CA PRO A 49 1.18 1.66 -2.20
C PRO A 49 2.70 1.79 -2.30
N ASN A 50 3.20 2.58 -3.27
CA ASN A 50 4.63 2.93 -3.34
C ASN A 50 5.08 3.96 -2.28
N GLY A 51 4.17 4.47 -1.45
CA GLY A 51 4.41 5.39 -0.34
C GLY A 51 4.77 6.83 -0.72
N GLN A 52 5.11 7.10 -1.98
CA GLN A 52 5.73 8.37 -2.39
C GLN A 52 4.74 9.50 -2.64
N GLN A 53 3.53 9.21 -3.13
CA GLN A 53 2.54 10.22 -3.51
C GLN A 53 1.22 10.01 -2.79
N SER A 54 0.50 11.09 -2.48
CA SER A 54 -0.89 10.96 -2.03
C SER A 54 -1.78 10.54 -3.20
N VAL A 55 -2.80 9.73 -2.91
CA VAL A 55 -3.83 9.36 -3.90
C VAL A 55 -4.52 10.60 -4.46
N PHE A 56 -4.79 11.57 -3.59
CA PHE A 56 -5.40 12.85 -3.96
C PHE A 56 -4.56 13.64 -4.98
N ASP A 57 -3.28 13.88 -4.69
CA ASP A 57 -2.39 14.65 -5.57
C ASP A 57 -2.14 13.93 -6.90
N ASN A 58 -2.09 12.60 -6.88
CA ASN A 58 -1.97 11.75 -8.05
C ASN A 58 -3.20 11.88 -8.96
N ARG A 59 -4.41 11.78 -8.40
CA ARG A 59 -5.67 11.94 -9.16
C ARG A 59 -5.81 13.33 -9.79
N ILE A 60 -5.46 14.40 -9.08
CA ILE A 60 -5.44 15.75 -9.68
C ILE A 60 -4.36 15.86 -10.77
N GLY A 61 -3.21 15.20 -10.58
CA GLY A 61 -2.16 15.10 -11.60
C GLY A 61 -2.65 14.46 -12.89
N TRP A 62 -3.44 13.39 -12.79
CA TRP A 62 -4.07 12.72 -13.92
C TRP A 62 -5.16 13.57 -14.58
N ALA A 63 -6.01 14.23 -13.80
CA ALA A 63 -7.01 15.18 -14.31
C ALA A 63 -6.33 16.28 -15.16
N ASN A 64 -5.26 16.88 -14.64
CA ASN A 64 -4.46 17.87 -15.37
C ASN A 64 -3.84 17.28 -16.65
N THR A 65 -3.28 16.07 -16.58
CA THR A 65 -2.67 15.41 -17.73
C THR A 65 -3.68 15.19 -18.85
N TYR A 66 -4.87 14.68 -18.52
CA TYR A 66 -5.91 14.37 -19.50
C TYR A 66 -6.48 15.63 -20.15
N LEU A 67 -6.77 16.67 -19.36
CA LEU A 67 -7.20 17.97 -19.88
C LEU A 67 -6.15 18.60 -20.79
N ARG A 68 -4.85 18.46 -20.47
CA ARG A 68 -3.75 18.91 -21.33
C ARG A 68 -3.66 18.11 -22.63
N LYS A 69 -3.81 16.79 -22.56
CA LYS A 69 -3.81 15.93 -23.76
C LYS A 69 -5.00 16.16 -24.66
N ALA A 70 -6.12 16.63 -24.12
CA ALA A 70 -7.28 17.08 -24.90
C ALA A 70 -7.17 18.55 -25.38
N GLY A 71 -6.10 19.26 -25.03
CA GLY A 71 -5.86 20.65 -25.43
C GLY A 71 -6.72 21.69 -24.68
N LEU A 72 -7.39 21.30 -23.59
CA LEU A 72 -8.23 22.21 -22.78
C LEU A 72 -7.37 23.04 -21.81
N LEU A 73 -6.25 22.47 -21.37
CA LEU A 73 -5.24 23.13 -20.55
C LEU A 73 -3.89 23.14 -21.26
N SER A 74 -3.09 24.15 -20.99
CA SER A 74 -1.70 24.25 -21.39
C SER A 74 -0.81 24.33 -20.16
N ARG A 75 0.50 24.14 -20.37
CA ARG A 75 1.50 24.26 -19.33
C ARG A 75 2.59 25.23 -19.81
N PRO A 76 2.48 26.51 -19.47
CA PRO A 76 3.46 27.52 -19.89
C PRO A 76 4.83 27.32 -19.26
N LYS A 77 4.87 26.93 -17.98
CA LYS A 77 6.10 26.65 -17.22
C LYS A 77 5.92 25.49 -16.25
N ARG A 78 7.02 25.02 -15.65
CA ARG A 78 7.00 23.92 -14.68
C ARG A 78 6.07 24.21 -13.50
N GLY A 79 5.31 23.19 -13.09
CA GLY A 79 4.36 23.30 -11.98
C GLY A 79 3.19 24.27 -12.20
N SER A 80 2.96 24.71 -13.44
CA SER A 80 1.89 25.66 -13.77
C SER A 80 0.88 25.11 -14.76
N VAL A 81 -0.26 25.76 -14.81
CA VAL A 81 -1.38 25.41 -15.68
C VAL A 81 -2.08 26.69 -16.13
N GLN A 82 -2.54 26.70 -17.38
CA GLN A 82 -3.30 27.83 -17.94
C GLN A 82 -4.37 27.29 -18.89
N ILE A 83 -5.58 27.84 -18.80
CA ILE A 83 -6.66 27.46 -19.71
C ILE A 83 -6.37 27.89 -21.16
N THR A 84 -6.77 27.08 -22.13
CA THR A 84 -6.67 27.41 -23.55
C THR A 84 -7.95 28.06 -24.08
N GLN A 85 -7.95 28.57 -25.32
CA GLN A 85 -9.20 28.99 -25.99
C GLN A 85 -10.21 27.85 -26.03
N ARG A 86 -9.78 26.65 -26.44
CA ARG A 86 -10.64 25.44 -26.47
C ARG A 86 -11.21 25.11 -25.10
N GLY A 87 -10.42 25.23 -24.02
CA GLY A 87 -10.90 25.04 -22.66
C GLY A 87 -12.01 26.01 -22.29
N ARG A 88 -11.91 27.27 -22.72
CA ARG A 88 -12.96 28.28 -22.50
C ARG A 88 -14.21 28.01 -23.32
N ASP A 89 -14.05 27.61 -24.59
CA ASP A 89 -15.17 27.24 -25.44
C ASP A 89 -15.96 26.07 -24.83
N VAL A 90 -15.25 25.07 -24.29
CA VAL A 90 -15.85 23.97 -23.52
C VAL A 90 -16.60 24.45 -22.28
N LEU A 91 -16.06 25.38 -21.51
CA LEU A 91 -16.77 25.93 -20.34
C LEU A 91 -18.02 26.72 -20.73
N ALA A 92 -18.00 27.40 -21.88
CA ALA A 92 -19.14 28.14 -22.40
C ALA A 92 -20.32 27.22 -22.80
N GLU A 93 -20.04 25.96 -23.14
CA GLU A 93 -21.08 24.93 -23.34
C GLU A 93 -21.80 24.52 -22.04
N ASN A 94 -21.33 24.97 -20.87
CA ASN A 94 -21.83 24.60 -19.54
C ASN A 94 -21.98 23.08 -19.33
N PRO A 95 -20.90 22.29 -19.52
CA PRO A 95 -20.93 20.86 -19.27
C PRO A 95 -21.21 20.57 -17.79
N THR A 96 -22.02 19.55 -17.53
CA THR A 96 -22.29 19.06 -16.17
C THR A 96 -21.14 18.23 -15.62
N ALA A 97 -20.38 17.56 -16.50
CA ALA A 97 -19.17 16.82 -16.19
C ALA A 97 -18.21 16.81 -17.38
N ILE A 98 -16.92 16.64 -17.10
CA ILE A 98 -15.89 16.33 -18.10
C ILE A 98 -15.25 15.04 -17.64
N ASP A 99 -15.48 13.95 -18.38
CA ASP A 99 -14.92 12.63 -18.13
C ASP A 99 -14.15 12.14 -19.36
N ASN A 100 -13.62 10.92 -19.31
CA ASN A 100 -12.90 10.35 -20.46
C ASN A 100 -13.77 10.28 -21.72
N LEU A 101 -15.08 10.04 -21.59
CA LEU A 101 -16.00 9.94 -22.72
C LEU A 101 -16.19 11.31 -23.37
N TYR A 102 -16.36 12.36 -22.56
CA TYR A 102 -16.41 13.73 -23.03
C TYR A 102 -15.11 14.10 -23.77
N LEU A 103 -13.95 13.75 -23.22
CA LEU A 103 -12.65 14.06 -23.82
C LEU A 103 -12.39 13.33 -25.16
N GLN A 104 -13.08 12.21 -25.45
CA GLN A 104 -12.96 11.50 -26.73
C GLN A 104 -13.43 12.32 -27.94
N ARG A 105 -14.11 13.46 -27.75
CA ARG A 105 -14.47 14.37 -28.84
C ARG A 105 -13.27 15.13 -29.43
N PHE A 106 -12.12 15.12 -28.77
CA PHE A 106 -10.91 15.83 -29.21
C PHE A 106 -9.92 14.86 -29.85
N ASP A 107 -9.46 15.19 -31.05
CA ASP A 107 -8.55 14.37 -31.86
C ASP A 107 -7.27 14.02 -31.10
N GLU A 108 -6.66 15.00 -30.43
CA GLU A 108 -5.41 14.84 -29.70
C GLU A 108 -5.56 13.89 -28.50
N PHE A 109 -6.74 13.85 -27.88
CA PHE A 109 -7.03 12.93 -26.78
C PHE A 109 -7.26 11.50 -27.29
N ARG A 110 -7.95 11.35 -28.44
CA ARG A 110 -8.13 10.04 -29.09
C ARG A 110 -6.79 9.44 -29.49
N GLU A 111 -5.94 10.21 -30.16
CA GLU A 111 -4.60 9.77 -30.54
C GLU A 111 -3.75 9.36 -29.33
N PHE A 112 -3.82 10.13 -28.23
CA PHE A 112 -3.14 9.78 -26.99
C PHE A 112 -3.61 8.42 -26.42
N ARG A 113 -4.92 8.18 -26.44
CA ARG A 113 -5.53 6.93 -25.97
C ARG A 113 -5.19 5.75 -26.88
N GLU A 114 -5.24 5.94 -28.19
CA GLU A 114 -4.91 4.91 -29.18
C GLU A 114 -3.43 4.51 -29.09
N ARG A 115 -2.50 5.47 -29.00
CA ARG A 115 -1.08 5.17 -28.78
C ARG A 115 -0.83 4.41 -27.48
N SER A 116 -1.64 4.65 -26.45
CA SER A 116 -1.56 3.91 -25.18
C SER A 116 -2.19 2.51 -25.24
N ALA A 117 -3.01 2.21 -26.25
CA ALA A 117 -3.70 0.93 -26.42
C ALA A 117 -3.04 0.01 -27.47
N THR A 118 -2.18 0.55 -28.35
CA THR A 118 -1.65 -0.18 -29.52
C THR A 118 -0.32 -0.92 -29.23
N GLU A 119 0.15 -0.98 -27.98
CA GLU A 119 1.38 -1.72 -27.62
C GLU A 119 1.17 -3.24 -27.39
N GLU A 120 0.00 -3.81 -27.69
CA GLU A 120 -0.18 -5.27 -27.88
C GLU A 120 -0.97 -5.60 -29.16
N PRO A 121 -0.47 -6.47 -30.06
CA PRO A 121 -1.26 -7.02 -31.16
C PRO A 121 -2.01 -8.29 -30.72
N LEU A 122 -3.26 -8.40 -31.21
CA LEU A 122 -4.19 -9.56 -31.26
C LEU A 122 -5.28 -9.65 -30.17
N ALA A 123 -6.38 -8.92 -30.36
CA ALA A 123 -7.71 -9.50 -30.58
C ALA A 123 -8.76 -8.39 -30.73
N THR A 124 -9.34 -8.29 -31.92
CA THR A 124 -10.52 -7.46 -32.21
C THR A 124 -11.71 -7.91 -31.37
N THR A 125 -12.12 -7.07 -30.41
CA THR A 125 -13.51 -6.97 -29.97
C THR A 125 -13.87 -5.49 -29.83
N PRO A 126 -14.85 -4.96 -30.57
CA PRO A 126 -15.37 -3.62 -30.35
C PRO A 126 -16.38 -3.71 -29.22
N ASN A 127 -15.91 -3.71 -27.98
CA ASN A 127 -16.76 -3.38 -26.84
C ASN A 127 -16.04 -2.31 -26.02
N ALA A 128 -16.69 -1.15 -25.95
CA ALA A 128 -16.27 0.01 -25.20
C ALA A 128 -15.76 -0.41 -23.82
N THR A 129 -14.46 -0.24 -23.59
CA THR A 129 -13.90 -0.34 -22.25
C THR A 129 -14.66 0.66 -21.39
N PRO A 130 -15.25 0.27 -20.24
CA PRO A 130 -15.78 1.26 -19.31
C PRO A 130 -14.66 2.25 -19.00
N ALA A 131 -14.99 3.55 -19.02
CA ALA A 131 -14.05 4.60 -18.67
C ALA A 131 -13.45 4.27 -17.28
N SER A 132 -12.20 3.81 -17.26
CA SER A 132 -11.52 3.47 -16.02
C SER A 132 -11.36 4.74 -15.20
N THR A 133 -12.01 4.83 -14.04
CA THR A 133 -11.92 5.97 -13.12
C THR A 133 -10.75 5.85 -12.13
N THR A 134 -9.96 4.79 -12.26
CA THR A 134 -8.71 4.54 -11.53
C THR A 134 -7.52 4.95 -12.37
N THR A 135 -6.48 5.44 -11.70
CA THR A 135 -5.20 5.73 -12.36
C THR A 135 -4.45 4.43 -12.66
N PRO A 136 -3.53 4.41 -13.64
CA PRO A 136 -2.72 3.22 -13.92
C PRO A 136 -1.99 2.67 -12.69
N GLU A 137 -1.45 3.55 -11.83
CA GLU A 137 -0.76 3.14 -10.60
C GLU A 137 -1.72 2.50 -9.59
N GLU A 138 -2.96 3.00 -9.51
CA GLU A 138 -4.02 2.36 -8.72
C GLU A 138 -4.41 1.01 -9.29
N THR A 139 -4.46 0.85 -10.61
CA THR A 139 -4.76 -0.43 -11.26
C THR A 139 -3.67 -1.47 -10.98
N ILE A 140 -2.39 -1.10 -11.13
CA ILE A 140 -1.26 -1.98 -10.78
C ILE A 140 -1.32 -2.35 -9.29
N SER A 141 -1.56 -1.37 -8.44
CA SER A 141 -1.69 -1.58 -6.99
C SER A 141 -2.83 -2.53 -6.62
N LYS A 142 -3.99 -2.38 -7.28
CA LYS A 142 -5.13 -3.29 -7.09
C LYS A 142 -4.77 -4.70 -7.56
N ALA A 143 -4.09 -4.83 -8.69
CA ALA A 143 -3.65 -6.13 -9.19
C ALA A 143 -2.70 -6.82 -8.18
N ILE A 144 -1.72 -6.09 -7.64
CA ILE A 144 -0.83 -6.61 -6.57
C ILE A 144 -1.64 -6.98 -5.32
N GLY A 145 -2.59 -6.15 -4.92
CA GLY A 145 -3.46 -6.40 -3.78
C GLY A 145 -4.38 -7.63 -3.94
N ILE A 146 -4.71 -8.02 -5.18
CA ILE A 146 -5.48 -9.24 -5.50
C ILE A 146 -4.57 -10.48 -5.43
N LEU A 147 -3.32 -10.37 -5.86
CA LEU A 147 -2.37 -11.51 -5.87
C LEU A 147 -1.86 -11.87 -4.46
N ASN A 148 -1.80 -10.91 -3.55
CA ASN A 148 -1.26 -11.14 -2.20
C ASN A 148 -2.09 -12.12 -1.34
N PRO A 149 -3.43 -12.08 -1.30
CA PRO A 149 -4.23 -13.09 -0.59
C PRO A 149 -3.98 -14.52 -1.05
N GLU A 150 -3.96 -14.77 -2.36
CA GLU A 150 -3.69 -16.11 -2.90
C GLU A 150 -2.29 -16.60 -2.52
N LEU A 151 -1.28 -15.72 -2.64
CA LEU A 151 0.08 -16.03 -2.21
C LEU A 151 0.18 -16.30 -0.70
N ARG A 152 -0.58 -15.56 0.13
CA ARG A 152 -0.62 -15.78 1.58
C ARG A 152 -1.19 -17.14 1.92
N ASP A 153 -2.25 -17.57 1.24
CA ASP A 153 -2.86 -18.88 1.46
C ASP A 153 -1.93 -20.01 1.01
N GLU A 154 -1.29 -19.90 -0.16
CA GLU A 154 -0.29 -20.87 -0.62
C GLU A 154 0.89 -20.96 0.34
N LEU A 155 1.38 -19.81 0.82
CA LEU A 155 2.48 -19.74 1.77
C LEU A 155 2.09 -20.38 3.11
N LEU A 156 0.86 -20.14 3.59
CA LEU A 156 0.37 -20.70 4.84
C LEU A 156 0.29 -22.24 4.75
N ASP A 157 -0.20 -22.76 3.64
CA ASP A 157 -0.26 -24.21 3.39
C ASP A 157 1.13 -24.85 3.40
N LYS A 158 2.14 -24.19 2.81
CA LYS A 158 3.53 -24.64 2.87
C LYS A 158 4.08 -24.59 4.30
N VAL A 159 3.81 -23.53 5.05
CA VAL A 159 4.26 -23.38 6.44
C VAL A 159 3.64 -24.45 7.34
N LYS A 160 2.36 -24.79 7.15
CA LYS A 160 1.67 -25.87 7.88
C LYS A 160 2.28 -27.25 7.64
N GLN A 161 2.96 -27.46 6.50
CA GLN A 161 3.63 -28.72 6.18
C GLN A 161 5.01 -28.87 6.83
N LEU A 162 5.56 -27.80 7.42
CA LEU A 162 6.86 -27.85 8.09
C LEU A 162 6.82 -28.69 9.37
N ALA A 163 7.95 -29.31 9.69
CA ALA A 163 8.15 -29.89 11.02
C ALA A 163 8.18 -28.77 12.09
N PRO A 164 7.78 -29.03 13.34
CA PRO A 164 7.74 -28.02 14.40
C PRO A 164 9.04 -27.24 14.57
N GLU A 165 10.19 -27.92 14.55
CA GLU A 165 11.51 -27.28 14.69
C GLU A 165 11.83 -26.34 13.51
N HIS A 166 11.41 -26.70 12.30
CA HIS A 166 11.59 -25.85 11.12
C HIS A 166 10.67 -24.63 11.14
N PHE A 167 9.47 -24.76 11.73
CA PHE A 167 8.56 -23.64 11.93
C PHE A 167 9.12 -22.63 12.94
N GLU A 168 9.68 -23.11 14.07
CA GLU A 168 10.37 -22.26 15.04
C GLU A 168 11.52 -21.48 14.37
N GLY A 169 12.35 -22.17 13.58
CA GLY A 169 13.43 -21.53 12.83
C GLY A 169 12.96 -20.51 11.79
N LEU A 170 11.83 -20.78 11.12
CA LEU A 170 11.20 -19.84 10.17
C LEU A 170 10.75 -18.56 10.88
N VAL A 171 10.09 -18.71 12.03
CA VAL A 171 9.60 -17.59 12.84
C VAL A 171 10.75 -16.69 13.28
N LEU A 172 11.84 -17.29 13.77
CA LEU A 172 13.03 -16.53 14.17
C LEU A 172 13.67 -15.79 12.98
N ARG A 173 13.75 -16.44 11.82
CA ARG A 173 14.24 -15.81 10.58
C ARG A 173 13.37 -14.63 10.16
N LEU A 174 12.05 -14.76 10.29
CA LEU A 174 11.12 -13.68 10.00
C LEU A 174 11.34 -12.48 10.92
N LEU A 175 11.40 -12.70 12.24
CA LEU A 175 11.63 -11.61 13.19
C LEU A 175 12.97 -10.90 12.93
N HIS A 176 14.00 -11.65 12.56
CA HIS A 176 15.27 -11.05 12.14
C HIS A 176 15.14 -10.20 10.86
N ALA A 177 14.41 -10.68 9.85
CA ALA A 177 14.14 -9.92 8.62
C ALA A 177 13.30 -8.65 8.88
N MET A 178 12.47 -8.66 9.92
CA MET A 178 11.75 -7.49 10.42
C MET A 178 12.64 -6.49 11.18
N GLY A 179 13.91 -6.82 11.42
CA GLY A 179 14.88 -5.96 12.08
C GLY A 179 15.03 -6.16 13.59
N TYR A 180 14.41 -7.20 14.16
CA TYR A 180 14.67 -7.61 15.55
C TYR A 180 16.01 -8.36 15.64
N GLY A 181 16.74 -8.18 16.75
CA GLY A 181 18.08 -8.74 16.93
C GLY A 181 19.23 -7.81 16.47
N GLY A 182 20.46 -8.17 16.84
CA GLY A 182 21.68 -7.47 16.42
C GLY A 182 22.44 -8.18 15.31
N SER A 183 22.71 -9.47 15.50
CA SER A 183 23.41 -10.36 14.57
C SER A 183 22.67 -11.71 14.45
N LEU A 184 22.89 -12.46 13.36
CA LEU A 184 22.38 -13.83 13.19
C LEU A 184 22.75 -14.79 14.34
N LYS A 185 23.76 -14.44 15.16
CA LYS A 185 24.17 -15.16 16.37
C LYS A 185 23.34 -14.84 17.61
N ASP A 186 22.58 -13.73 17.61
CA ASP A 186 21.68 -13.36 18.71
C ASP A 186 20.34 -14.11 18.67
N VAL A 187 20.14 -14.91 17.62
CA VAL A 187 19.01 -15.85 17.50
C VAL A 187 19.44 -17.14 18.22
N GLU A 188 19.43 -17.09 19.54
CA GLU A 188 19.66 -18.28 20.34
C GLU A 188 18.34 -19.04 20.45
N GLY A 189 18.27 -20.21 19.81
CA GLY A 189 17.28 -21.21 20.22
C GLY A 189 17.56 -21.51 21.69
N VAL A 190 16.66 -21.09 22.59
CA VAL A 190 16.80 -21.38 24.02
C VAL A 190 16.94 -22.91 24.14
N PRO A 191 17.96 -23.44 24.85
CA PRO A 191 18.06 -24.87 25.08
C PRO A 191 16.73 -25.33 25.66
N ARG A 192 16.12 -26.38 25.07
CA ARG A 192 14.87 -26.98 25.56
C ARG A 192 15.01 -27.30 27.05
N GLY A 193 14.62 -26.35 27.88
CA GLY A 193 14.57 -26.46 29.33
C GLY A 193 13.22 -27.00 29.78
N PRO A 194 13.05 -27.30 31.08
CA PRO A 194 11.82 -27.85 31.64
C PRO A 194 10.61 -26.89 31.57
N ASP A 195 10.80 -25.68 31.07
CA ASP A 195 9.90 -24.55 31.24
C ASP A 195 8.85 -24.45 30.12
N GLY A 196 8.13 -25.55 29.91
CA GLY A 196 6.73 -25.72 29.45
C GLY A 196 6.04 -24.76 28.46
N GLY A 197 6.70 -23.81 27.80
CA GLY A 197 6.00 -22.78 27.05
C GLY A 197 6.80 -21.62 26.44
N ILE A 198 8.12 -21.72 26.28
CA ILE A 198 8.94 -20.72 25.55
C ILE A 198 9.75 -21.47 24.49
N ASP A 199 9.60 -21.08 23.23
CA ASP A 199 10.26 -21.74 22.09
C ASP A 199 11.51 -20.96 21.61
N GLY A 200 11.66 -19.67 21.96
CA GLY A 200 12.88 -18.90 21.65
C GLY A 200 12.92 -17.49 22.26
N THR A 201 14.05 -16.80 22.11
CA THR A 201 14.22 -15.39 22.50
C THR A 201 14.86 -14.58 21.37
N ILE A 202 14.54 -13.28 21.32
CA ILE A 202 15.17 -12.34 20.39
C ILE A 202 15.32 -10.97 21.06
N LYS A 203 16.42 -10.27 20.79
CA LYS A 203 16.61 -8.89 21.27
C LYS A 203 15.65 -7.96 20.54
N GLU A 204 15.07 -7.00 21.26
CA GLU A 204 14.16 -6.00 20.68
C GLU A 204 14.87 -5.11 19.65
N ASP A 205 16.16 -4.84 19.89
CA ASP A 205 16.97 -3.94 19.07
C ASP A 205 18.45 -4.40 19.04
N LYS A 206 19.27 -3.71 18.23
CA LYS A 206 20.69 -4.03 18.03
C LYS A 206 21.56 -3.87 19.28
N LEU A 207 21.19 -2.95 20.18
CA LEU A 207 21.87 -2.74 21.46
C LEU A 207 21.45 -3.81 22.49
N GLY A 208 20.29 -4.43 22.29
CA GLY A 208 19.77 -5.49 23.15
C GLY A 208 19.31 -4.98 24.50
N LEU A 209 18.66 -3.81 24.53
CA LEU A 209 18.16 -3.21 25.77
C LEU A 209 17.05 -4.04 26.42
N ASP A 210 16.31 -4.78 25.60
CA ASP A 210 15.24 -5.67 26.03
C ASP A 210 15.26 -6.99 25.24
N VAL A 211 14.67 -8.03 25.85
CA VAL A 211 14.51 -9.37 25.27
C VAL A 211 13.03 -9.68 25.10
N ILE A 212 12.67 -10.14 23.90
CA ILE A 212 11.35 -10.60 23.52
C ILE A 212 11.35 -12.12 23.52
N TYR A 213 10.39 -12.70 24.22
CA TYR A 213 10.21 -14.15 24.30
C TYR A 213 9.20 -14.63 23.27
N ILE A 214 9.46 -15.77 22.65
CA ILE A 214 8.70 -16.24 21.50
C ILE A 214 8.10 -17.59 21.83
N GLN A 215 6.83 -17.74 21.47
CA GLN A 215 6.14 -19.02 21.41
C GLN A 215 5.62 -19.23 20.00
N ALA A 216 6.04 -20.32 19.35
CA ALA A 216 5.68 -20.66 17.99
C ALA A 216 4.96 -22.02 17.97
N LYS A 217 3.66 -22.01 17.62
CA LYS A 217 2.85 -23.22 17.59
C LYS A 217 2.23 -23.48 16.22
N ARG A 218 2.67 -24.56 15.56
CA ARG A 218 2.07 -25.08 14.32
C ARG A 218 0.81 -25.87 14.62
N TRP A 219 -0.34 -25.23 14.55
CA TRP A 219 -1.64 -25.79 14.94
C TRP A 219 -2.66 -25.66 13.81
N GLU A 220 -3.65 -26.56 13.81
CA GLU A 220 -4.82 -26.47 12.94
C GLU A 220 -6.01 -25.79 13.66
N ASN A 221 -6.24 -26.14 14.92
CA ASN A 221 -7.35 -25.59 15.71
C ASN A 221 -7.06 -24.18 16.23
N SER A 222 -8.12 -23.39 16.40
CA SER A 222 -8.05 -22.05 16.97
C SER A 222 -7.49 -22.08 18.39
N ILE A 223 -6.65 -21.11 18.73
CA ILE A 223 -5.98 -21.01 20.03
C ILE A 223 -6.89 -20.30 21.04
N GLY A 224 -7.14 -21.00 22.14
CA GLY A 224 -7.92 -20.52 23.27
C GLY A 224 -7.11 -19.68 24.28
N ARG A 225 -7.83 -19.06 25.22
CA ARG A 225 -7.27 -18.21 26.29
C ARG A 225 -6.27 -18.97 27.16
N GLU A 226 -6.51 -20.25 27.41
CA GLU A 226 -5.71 -21.10 28.28
C GLU A 226 -4.24 -21.17 27.83
N LYS A 227 -3.99 -21.14 26.52
CA LYS A 227 -2.62 -21.16 25.97
C LYS A 227 -1.90 -19.84 26.14
N ILE A 228 -2.62 -18.73 26.00
CA ILE A 228 -2.06 -17.39 26.24
C ILE A 228 -1.75 -17.19 27.72
N GLN A 229 -2.63 -17.69 28.60
CA GLN A 229 -2.40 -17.67 30.05
C GLN A 229 -1.21 -18.53 30.47
N ALA A 230 -1.07 -19.73 29.88
CA ALA A 230 0.11 -20.58 30.12
C ALA A 230 1.40 -19.88 29.69
N PHE A 231 1.39 -19.22 28.52
CA PHE A 231 2.55 -18.47 28.04
C PHE A 231 2.90 -17.29 28.96
N GLN A 232 1.90 -16.52 29.41
CA GLN A 232 2.10 -15.47 30.39
C GLN A 232 2.72 -15.98 31.70
N GLY A 233 2.29 -17.16 32.17
CA GLY A 233 2.87 -17.81 33.35
C GLY A 233 4.34 -18.17 33.13
N ALA A 234 4.70 -18.68 31.95
CA ALA A 234 6.09 -18.95 31.58
C ALA A 234 6.93 -17.66 31.56
N LEU A 235 6.41 -16.57 30.97
CA LEU A 235 7.08 -15.25 30.99
C LEU A 235 7.33 -14.76 32.42
N ALA A 236 6.32 -14.86 33.30
CA ALA A 236 6.45 -14.46 34.69
C ALA A 236 7.51 -15.30 35.44
N GLY A 237 7.59 -16.60 35.14
CA GLY A 237 8.57 -17.52 35.72
C GLY A 237 10.03 -17.12 35.44
N VAL A 238 10.29 -16.51 34.28
CA VAL A 238 11.63 -16.01 33.89
C VAL A 238 11.81 -14.50 34.11
N GLY A 239 10.85 -13.85 34.79
CA GLY A 239 10.88 -12.40 35.04
C GLY A 239 10.70 -11.53 33.79
N ALA A 240 10.21 -12.10 32.69
CA ALA A 240 9.99 -11.42 31.43
C ALA A 240 8.63 -10.72 31.36
N ARG A 241 8.58 -9.62 30.61
CA ARG A 241 7.35 -8.82 30.42
C ARG A 241 6.90 -8.72 28.97
N LYS A 242 7.75 -9.07 27.99
CA LYS A 242 7.47 -8.93 26.56
C LYS A 242 7.50 -10.31 25.90
N GLY A 243 6.44 -10.62 25.16
CA GLY A 243 6.39 -11.86 24.40
C GLY A 243 5.57 -11.78 23.12
N VAL A 244 5.87 -12.66 22.18
CA VAL A 244 5.13 -12.82 20.93
C VAL A 244 4.68 -14.28 20.82
N PHE A 245 3.38 -14.47 20.66
CA PHE A 245 2.78 -15.77 20.40
C PHE A 245 2.42 -15.85 18.92
N ILE A 246 2.96 -16.85 18.23
CA ILE A 246 2.85 -17.03 16.78
C ILE A 246 2.22 -18.39 16.49
N THR A 247 1.23 -18.42 15.60
CA THR A 247 0.55 -19.66 15.20
C THR A 247 0.25 -19.69 13.71
N THR A 248 0.16 -20.89 13.14
CA THR A 248 -0.36 -21.13 11.79
C THR A 248 -1.90 -21.15 11.73
N SER A 249 -2.58 -21.11 12.88
CA SER A 249 -4.05 -21.06 12.98
C SER A 249 -4.54 -19.65 13.33
N THR A 250 -5.72 -19.54 13.94
CA THR A 250 -6.35 -18.31 14.41
C THR A 250 -6.41 -18.27 15.94
N TYR A 251 -6.72 -17.10 16.50
CA TYR A 251 -7.03 -16.96 17.92
C TYR A 251 -8.52 -16.77 18.15
N THR A 252 -9.03 -17.34 19.23
CA THR A 252 -10.40 -17.06 19.69
C THR A 252 -10.52 -15.61 20.17
N GLN A 253 -11.72 -15.02 20.09
CA GLN A 253 -11.96 -13.66 20.61
C GLN A 253 -11.58 -13.53 22.09
N GLN A 254 -11.78 -14.59 22.88
CA GLN A 254 -11.41 -14.63 24.29
C GLN A 254 -9.88 -14.56 24.49
N ALA A 255 -9.10 -15.22 23.65
CA ALA A 255 -7.64 -15.16 23.69
C ALA A 255 -7.13 -13.75 23.33
N ILE A 256 -7.70 -13.13 22.30
CA ILE A 256 -7.36 -11.77 21.87
C ILE A 256 -7.71 -10.75 22.97
N ALA A 257 -8.93 -10.83 23.51
CA ALA A 257 -9.38 -9.95 24.59
C ALA A 257 -8.50 -10.10 25.85
N TYR A 258 -8.12 -11.34 26.19
CA TYR A 258 -7.23 -11.60 27.32
C TYR A 258 -5.86 -10.94 27.13
N ALA A 259 -5.21 -11.15 25.98
CA ALA A 259 -3.90 -10.56 25.69
C ALA A 259 -3.93 -9.02 25.74
N ALA A 260 -5.04 -8.39 25.33
CA ALA A 260 -5.21 -6.95 25.37
C ALA A 260 -5.42 -6.38 26.79
N GLN A 261 -5.88 -7.19 27.75
CA GLN A 261 -6.17 -6.77 29.13
C GLN A 261 -4.97 -6.91 30.08
N LEU A 262 -3.87 -7.53 29.64
CA LEU A 262 -2.66 -7.72 30.44
C LEU A 262 -2.02 -6.36 30.75
N ARG A 263 -1.83 -6.06 32.04
CA ARG A 263 -1.21 -4.80 32.52
C ARG A 263 0.27 -4.95 32.82
N ASP A 264 0.65 -6.10 33.39
CA ASP A 264 2.01 -6.34 33.88
C ASP A 264 2.92 -7.02 32.83
N SER A 265 2.35 -7.39 31.67
CA SER A 265 3.08 -7.98 30.54
C SER A 265 2.42 -7.60 29.22
N LYS A 266 3.19 -7.59 28.14
CA LYS A 266 2.76 -7.34 26.77
C LYS A 266 2.96 -8.60 25.94
N ILE A 267 1.85 -9.22 25.53
CA ILE A 267 1.85 -10.36 24.62
C ILE A 267 1.26 -9.92 23.28
N ILE A 268 2.04 -10.04 22.21
CA ILE A 268 1.57 -9.80 20.84
C ILE A 268 1.15 -11.13 20.21
N LEU A 269 -0.03 -11.16 19.62
CA LEU A 269 -0.57 -12.33 18.92
C LEU A 269 -0.37 -12.16 17.41
N ILE A 270 0.22 -13.16 16.77
CA ILE A 270 0.39 -13.26 15.31
C ILE A 270 -0.24 -14.58 14.87
N ASP A 271 -1.29 -14.49 14.06
CA ASP A 271 -2.00 -15.64 13.49
C ASP A 271 -1.42 -16.00 12.10
N GLY A 272 -1.93 -17.08 11.50
CA GLY A 272 -1.38 -17.60 10.24
C GLY A 272 -1.44 -16.58 9.10
N GLN A 273 -2.52 -15.80 9.04
CA GLN A 273 -2.68 -14.76 8.01
C GLN A 273 -1.70 -13.61 8.23
N LYS A 274 -1.56 -13.10 9.47
CA LYS A 274 -0.60 -12.03 9.77
C LYS A 274 0.85 -12.49 9.62
N LEU A 275 1.13 -13.75 9.93
CA LEU A 275 2.42 -14.38 9.71
C LEU A 275 2.80 -14.34 8.22
N THR A 276 1.94 -14.83 7.33
CA THR A 276 2.25 -14.86 5.89
C THR A 276 2.30 -13.48 5.25
N GLN A 277 1.53 -12.53 5.78
CA GLN A 277 1.66 -11.13 5.40
C GLN A 277 3.07 -10.60 5.71
N PHE A 278 3.57 -10.80 6.94
CA PHE A 278 4.92 -10.37 7.29
C PHE A 278 5.99 -11.11 6.50
N MET A 279 5.78 -12.39 6.20
CA MET A 279 6.69 -13.14 5.33
C MET A 279 6.81 -12.52 3.94
N ILE A 280 5.71 -12.06 3.34
CA ILE A 280 5.73 -11.37 2.04
C ILE A 280 6.37 -9.98 2.16
N GLU A 281 5.99 -9.20 3.17
CA GLU A 281 6.51 -7.84 3.39
C GLU A 281 8.03 -7.80 3.63
N HIS A 282 8.60 -8.89 4.16
CA HIS A 282 10.02 -8.99 4.52
C HIS A 282 10.79 -10.03 3.68
N ASP A 283 10.27 -10.43 2.52
CA ASP A 283 10.92 -11.34 1.56
C ASP A 283 11.36 -12.69 2.17
N VAL A 284 10.56 -13.24 3.09
CA VAL A 284 10.83 -14.53 3.75
C VAL A 284 9.98 -15.63 3.14
N GLY A 285 10.60 -16.60 2.48
CA GLY A 285 9.88 -17.72 1.85
C GLY A 285 9.17 -17.34 0.54
N VAL A 286 9.43 -16.14 0.03
CA VAL A 286 8.97 -15.66 -1.27
C VAL A 286 10.15 -15.11 -2.06
N SER A 287 9.98 -14.94 -3.37
CA SER A 287 10.99 -14.36 -4.25
C SER A 287 10.34 -13.42 -5.25
N ILE A 288 11.01 -12.34 -5.59
CA ILE A 288 10.58 -11.41 -6.63
C ILE A 288 10.54 -12.16 -7.97
N LYS A 289 9.34 -12.35 -8.52
CA LYS A 289 9.15 -12.96 -9.84
C LYS A 289 9.50 -11.98 -10.97
N GLU A 290 9.11 -10.72 -10.82
CA GLU A 290 9.30 -9.68 -11.82
C GLU A 290 9.32 -8.29 -11.17
N THR A 291 10.03 -7.35 -11.77
CA THR A 291 10.09 -5.95 -11.30
C THR A 291 9.68 -5.01 -12.42
N PHE A 292 8.60 -4.27 -12.22
CA PHE A 292 8.11 -3.26 -13.15
C PHE A 292 8.74 -1.89 -12.83
N HIS A 293 9.34 -1.26 -13.85
CA HIS A 293 9.90 0.08 -13.73
C HIS A 293 8.92 1.11 -14.31
N LEU A 294 8.24 1.86 -13.44
CA LEU A 294 7.45 3.00 -13.89
C LEU A 294 8.37 4.21 -14.10
N LYS A 295 8.45 4.68 -15.35
CA LYS A 295 9.23 5.87 -15.70
C LYS A 295 8.33 7.11 -15.67
N ARG A 296 8.88 8.21 -15.17
CA ARG A 296 8.27 9.53 -15.23
C ARG A 296 9.22 10.45 -16.00
N LEU A 297 8.65 11.41 -16.73
CA LEU A 297 9.43 12.51 -17.30
C LEU A 297 10.22 13.21 -16.17
N ASP A 298 11.54 13.18 -16.29
CA ASP A 298 12.42 14.01 -15.47
C ASP A 298 12.42 15.41 -16.06
N GLU A 299 11.70 16.31 -15.42
CA GLU A 299 11.59 17.69 -15.89
C GLU A 299 12.82 18.53 -15.56
N ASP A 300 13.63 18.12 -14.59
CA ASP A 300 14.88 18.81 -14.24
C ASP A 300 15.92 18.59 -15.35
N PHE A 301 16.00 17.37 -15.89
CA PHE A 301 16.84 17.06 -17.03
C PHE A 301 16.60 17.96 -18.25
N PHE A 302 15.36 18.39 -18.51
CA PHE A 302 15.02 19.28 -19.63
C PHE A 302 15.00 20.78 -19.27
N ALA A 303 15.25 21.14 -18.01
CA ALA A 303 15.35 22.52 -17.58
C ALA A 303 16.76 23.09 -17.82
N ASP A 304 17.77 22.23 -17.74
CA ASP A 304 19.14 22.56 -18.15
C ASP A 304 19.26 22.43 -19.67
N VAL A 305 19.69 23.50 -20.33
CA VAL A 305 19.76 23.60 -21.80
C VAL A 305 21.10 23.12 -22.36
N ASP A 306 22.02 22.71 -21.48
CA ASP A 306 23.33 22.18 -21.83
C ASP A 306 23.25 20.64 -21.82
N PHE A 307 22.96 20.07 -22.99
CA PHE A 307 22.99 18.63 -23.26
C PHE A 307 24.33 18.17 -23.83
#